data_AF-A0A843LRY4-F1
#
_entry.id   AF-A0A843LRY4-F1
#
_cell.length_a   1.000
_cell.length_b   1.000
_cell.length_c   1.000
_cell.angle_alpha   90.00
_cell.angle_beta   90.00
_cell.angle_gamma   90.00
#
_symmetry.space_group_name_H-M   'P 1'
#
loop_
_entity.id
_entity.type
_entity.pdbx_description
1 polymer ?
#
loop_
_entity_poly.entity_id
_entity_poly.type
_entity_poly.pdbx_seq_one_letter_code
_entity_poly.pdbx_strand_id
1 'polypeptide(L)'
;MTKPMIHKIMILIALIITAGLIISPVTAFDTRSGDNIVINEPIDDDLVASGGSMIVNAPVKSITWAGGTLIINEPVEKNLIAAGATIQVNA
;
A
#
# COMPACT_ATOMS: atom_id res chain seq x y z
N MET A 1 -10.36 -47.83 3.51
CA MET A 1 -10.78 -46.45 3.84
C MET A 1 -12.27 -46.34 3.61
N THR A 2 -13.06 -45.92 4.61
CA THR A 2 -14.53 -45.86 4.46
C THR A 2 -14.93 -44.58 3.70
N LYS A 3 -15.99 -44.64 2.88
CA LYS A 3 -16.53 -43.49 2.12
C LYS A 3 -16.64 -42.16 2.91
N PRO A 4 -17.03 -42.13 4.22
CA PRO A 4 -17.05 -40.89 5.01
C PRO A 4 -15.65 -40.33 5.32
N MET A 5 -14.62 -41.18 5.42
CA MET A 5 -13.25 -40.76 5.69
C MET A 5 -12.66 -40.01 4.49
N ILE A 6 -12.97 -40.45 3.28
CA ILE A 6 -12.56 -39.77 2.03
C ILE A 6 -13.21 -38.39 1.91
N HIS A 7 -14.51 -38.26 2.22
CA HIS A 7 -15.22 -36.97 2.18
C HIS A 7 -14.62 -35.93 3.14
N LYS A 8 -14.29 -36.34 4.38
CA LYS A 8 -13.68 -35.44 5.37
C LYS A 8 -12.31 -34.93 4.92
N ILE A 9 -11.49 -35.81 4.32
CA ILE A 9 -10.18 -35.45 3.77
C ILE A 9 -10.32 -34.45 2.62
N MET A 10 -11.28 -34.65 1.71
CA MET A 10 -11.52 -33.70 0.63
C MET A 10 -11.99 -32.33 1.13
N ILE A 11 -12.86 -32.29 2.14
CA ILE A 11 -13.31 -31.04 2.78
C ILE A 11 -12.13 -30.31 3.43
N LEU A 12 -11.24 -31.02 4.13
CA LEU A 12 -10.06 -30.43 4.76
C LEU A 12 -9.10 -29.83 3.72
N ILE A 13 -8.86 -30.53 2.60
CA ILE A 13 -8.03 -30.03 1.50
C ILE A 13 -8.65 -28.77 0.89
N ALA A 14 -9.96 -28.76 0.66
CA ALA A 14 -10.66 -27.59 0.14
C ALA A 14 -10.58 -26.38 1.08
N LEU A 15 -10.67 -26.60 2.40
CA LEU A 15 -10.53 -25.53 3.40
C LEU A 15 -9.11 -24.93 3.41
N ILE A 16 -8.08 -25.77 3.29
CA ILE A 16 -6.69 -25.31 3.25
C ILE A 16 -6.41 -24.52 1.97
N ILE A 17 -6.92 -24.97 0.82
CA ILE A 17 -6.75 -24.26 -0.45
C ILE A 17 -7.45 -22.89 -0.40
N THR A 18 -8.68 -22.83 0.11
CA THR A 18 -9.43 -21.57 0.25
C THR A 18 -8.78 -20.62 1.26
N ALA A 19 -8.21 -21.12 2.35
CA ALA A 19 -7.39 -20.33 3.27
C ALA A 19 -6.05 -19.87 2.66
N GLY A 20 -5.49 -20.63 1.71
CA GLY A 20 -4.29 -20.25 0.97
C GLY A 20 -4.53 -19.24 -0.16
N LEU A 21 -5.80 -18.93 -0.49
CA LEU A 21 -6.16 -17.95 -1.53
C LEU A 21 -6.39 -16.53 -0.98
N ILE A 22 -6.42 -16.38 0.35
CA ILE A 22 -6.61 -15.08 1.05
C ILE A 22 -5.29 -14.44 1.48
N ILE A 23 -4.14 -14.92 0.98
CA ILE A 23 -2.86 -14.24 1.19
C ILE A 23 -2.86 -12.99 0.31
N SER A 24 -3.05 -11.83 0.92
CA SER A 24 -2.92 -10.54 0.24
C SER A 24 -1.52 -10.42 -0.36
N PRO A 25 -1.39 -9.96 -1.63
CA PRO A 25 -0.09 -9.74 -2.22
C PRO A 25 0.67 -8.70 -1.40
N VAL A 26 1.83 -9.08 -0.86
CA VAL A 26 2.75 -8.13 -0.21
C VAL A 26 3.52 -7.44 -1.33
N THR A 27 3.07 -6.26 -1.73
CA THR A 27 3.84 -5.39 -2.62
C THR A 27 4.95 -4.73 -1.82
N ALA A 28 6.18 -4.72 -2.34
CA ALA A 28 7.35 -4.12 -1.67
C ALA A 28 7.32 -2.58 -1.63
N PHE A 29 6.37 -1.96 -2.35
CA PHE A 29 6.10 -0.54 -2.34
C PHE A 29 4.66 -0.31 -2.85
N ASP A 30 4.00 0.73 -2.35
CA ASP A 30 2.72 1.21 -2.87
C ASP A 30 3.00 2.18 -4.03
N THR A 31 2.30 2.03 -5.16
CA THR A 31 2.43 2.93 -6.31
C THR A 31 1.13 3.67 -6.55
N ARG A 32 1.20 5.00 -6.60
CA ARG A 32 0.03 5.86 -6.88
C ARG A 32 0.33 6.83 -8.02
N SER A 33 -0.64 7.07 -8.89
CA SER A 33 -0.53 8.12 -9.91
C SER A 33 -1.88 8.75 -10.20
N GLY A 34 -1.85 10.00 -10.68
CA GLY A 34 -3.06 10.73 -11.06
C GLY A 34 -2.88 12.26 -10.95
N ASP A 35 -3.90 13.00 -11.38
CA ASP A 35 -3.85 14.47 -11.31
C ASP A 35 -3.87 14.98 -9.87
N ASN A 36 -4.64 14.33 -8.99
CA ASN A 36 -4.70 14.65 -7.56
C ASN A 36 -4.74 13.37 -6.72
N ILE A 37 -3.74 13.18 -5.88
CA ILE A 37 -3.58 12.01 -5.01
C ILE A 37 -3.76 12.46 -3.55
N VAL A 38 -4.55 11.71 -2.78
CA VAL A 38 -4.77 11.99 -1.36
C VAL A 38 -4.50 10.72 -0.56
N ILE A 39 -3.57 10.79 0.38
CA ILE A 39 -3.23 9.71 1.31
C ILE A 39 -3.84 10.05 2.67
N ASN A 40 -4.94 9.37 3.03
CA ASN A 40 -5.65 9.58 4.30
C ASN A 40 -5.53 8.39 5.26
N GLU A 41 -4.84 7.33 4.85
CA GLU A 41 -4.65 6.13 5.65
C GLU A 41 -3.15 5.82 5.72
N PRO A 42 -2.67 5.26 6.85
CA PRO A 42 -1.26 4.92 6.99
C PRO A 42 -0.79 3.97 5.89
N ILE A 43 0.43 4.21 5.40
CA ILE A 43 1.12 3.29 4.49
C ILE A 43 2.36 2.77 5.22
N ASP A 44 2.28 1.51 5.66
CA ASP A 44 3.33 0.82 6.40
C ASP A 44 4.53 0.39 5.51
N ASP A 45 4.56 0.84 4.26
CA ASP A 45 5.65 0.60 3.32
C ASP A 45 6.03 1.85 2.51
N ASP A 46 6.99 1.69 1.60
CA ASP A 46 7.46 2.78 0.76
C ASP A 46 6.40 3.18 -0.29
N LEU A 47 6.11 4.48 -0.41
CA LEU A 47 5.20 5.06 -1.39
C LEU A 47 6.00 5.62 -2.57
N VAL A 48 5.72 5.16 -3.78
CA VAL A 48 6.24 5.72 -5.03
C VAL A 48 5.08 6.35 -5.80
N ALA A 49 5.16 7.63 -6.12
CA ALA A 49 4.06 8.29 -6.79
C ALA A 49 4.45 9.41 -7.75
N SER A 50 3.56 9.68 -8.70
CA SER A 50 3.71 10.77 -9.64
C SER A 50 2.38 11.38 -10.07
N GLY A 51 2.35 12.68 -10.36
CA GLY A 51 1.09 13.35 -10.64
C GLY A 51 1.12 14.87 -10.64
N GLY A 52 -0.08 15.48 -10.72
CA GLY A 52 -0.25 16.93 -10.60
C GLY A 52 -0.03 17.39 -9.16
N SER A 53 -0.81 16.85 -8.22
CA SER A 53 -0.68 17.12 -6.79
C SER A 53 -0.81 15.86 -5.93
N MET A 54 -0.11 15.85 -4.79
CA MET A 54 -0.26 14.88 -3.73
C MET A 54 -0.41 15.57 -2.37
N ILE A 55 -1.38 15.12 -1.57
CA ILE A 55 -1.59 15.54 -0.18
C ILE A 55 -1.47 14.30 0.72
N VAL A 56 -0.60 14.36 1.72
CA VAL A 56 -0.34 13.27 2.67
C VAL A 56 -0.84 13.66 4.06
N ASN A 57 -1.94 13.06 4.48
CA ASN A 57 -2.65 13.29 5.75
C ASN A 57 -2.59 12.09 6.70
N ALA A 58 -1.70 11.13 6.44
CA ALA A 58 -1.48 9.98 7.32
C ALA A 58 0.01 9.60 7.30
N PRO A 59 0.52 8.93 8.35
CA PRO A 59 1.91 8.50 8.40
C PRO A 59 2.29 7.58 7.23
N VAL A 60 3.48 7.80 6.68
CA VAL A 60 4.05 6.96 5.61
C VAL A 60 5.50 6.64 5.94
N LYS A 61 5.93 5.40 5.68
CA LYS A 61 7.31 4.98 5.96
C LYS A 61 8.35 5.74 5.14
N SER A 62 8.23 5.72 3.81
CA SER A 62 9.09 6.49 2.89
C SER A 62 8.28 6.99 1.71
N ILE A 63 8.67 8.13 1.13
CA ILE A 63 8.01 8.70 -0.06
C ILE A 63 9.04 8.97 -1.16
N THR A 64 8.75 8.52 -2.37
CA THR A 64 9.38 8.96 -3.62
C THR A 64 8.32 9.61 -4.50
N TRP A 65 8.44 10.92 -4.75
CA TRP A 65 7.46 11.72 -5.49
C TRP A 65 8.09 12.45 -6.68
N ALA A 66 7.40 12.44 -7.82
CA ALA A 66 7.69 13.32 -8.96
C ALA A 66 6.41 13.94 -9.51
N GLY A 67 6.26 15.27 -9.43
CA GLY A 67 5.03 15.93 -9.86
C GLY A 67 5.00 17.44 -9.71
N GLY A 68 3.80 18.03 -9.69
CA GLY A 68 3.63 19.47 -9.52
C GLY A 68 3.78 19.91 -8.06
N THR A 69 2.81 19.54 -7.22
CA THR A 69 2.73 19.96 -5.82
C THR A 69 2.69 18.77 -4.87
N LEU A 70 3.51 18.78 -3.83
CA LEU A 70 3.47 17.83 -2.72
C LEU A 70 3.24 18.57 -1.40
N ILE A 71 2.20 18.19 -0.66
CA ILE A 71 1.91 18.69 0.69
C ILE A 71 1.93 17.52 1.66
N ILE A 72 2.80 17.59 2.67
CA ILE A 72 2.94 16.58 3.72
C ILE A 72 2.48 17.18 5.04
N ASN A 73 1.39 16.65 5.57
CA ASN A 73 0.78 17.07 6.83
C ASN A 73 1.07 16.11 7.99
N GLU A 74 1.47 14.88 7.69
CA GLU A 74 1.78 13.85 8.68
C GLU A 74 3.21 13.30 8.48
N PRO A 75 3.80 12.63 9.49
CA PRO A 75 5.19 12.20 9.46
C PRO A 75 5.53 11.26 8.30
N VAL A 76 6.73 11.47 7.73
CA VAL A 76 7.43 10.50 6.89
C VAL A 76 8.54 9.88 7.73
N GLU A 77 8.45 8.58 8.02
CA GLU A 77 9.27 7.96 9.08
C GLU A 77 10.76 7.87 8.72
N LYS A 78 11.07 7.62 7.45
CA LYS A 78 12.44 7.32 7.01
C LYS A 78 12.97 8.31 6.00
N ASN A 79 12.46 8.27 4.76
CA ASN A 79 13.04 9.01 3.65
C ASN A 79 11.96 9.72 2.84
N LEU A 80 12.25 10.97 2.44
CA LEU A 80 11.49 11.72 1.45
C LEU A 80 12.41 12.09 0.28
N ILE A 81 12.11 11.56 -0.90
CA ILE A 81 12.71 11.95 -2.17
C ILE A 81 11.60 12.60 -2.99
N ALA A 82 11.72 13.89 -3.30
CA ALA A 82 10.68 14.61 -4.01
C ALA A 82 11.24 15.57 -5.05
N ALA A 83 10.64 15.57 -6.23
CA ALA A 83 10.89 16.54 -7.29
C ALA A 83 9.56 17.15 -7.74
N GLY A 84 9.43 18.47 -7.62
CA GLY A 84 8.27 19.19 -8.12
C GLY A 84 8.37 20.70 -8.03
N ALA A 85 7.35 21.38 -8.54
CA ALA A 85 7.28 22.85 -8.50
C ALA A 85 7.10 23.38 -7.07
N THR A 86 6.37 22.67 -6.22
CA THR A 86 6.18 23.02 -4.81
C THR A 86 6.20 21.78 -3.95
N ILE A 87 7.01 21.81 -2.90
CA ILE A 87 7.08 20.78 -1.86
C ILE A 87 6.92 21.50 -0.52
N GLN A 88 5.84 21.21 0.18
CA GLN A 88 5.52 21.75 1.50
C GLN A 88 5.49 20.61 2.52
N VAL A 89 6.29 20.74 3.57
CA VAL A 89 6.35 19.80 4.69
C VAL A 89 5.94 20.54 5.95
N ASN A 90 4.77 20.19 6.49
CA ASN A 90 4.19 20.81 7.68
C ASN A 90 4.49 20.04 8.97
N ALA A 91 5.08 18.85 8.84
CA ALA A 91 5.36 17.85 9.88
C ALA A 91 5.55 18.41 11.30
#